data_AF-A0A264W1P4-F1
#
_entry.id   AF-A0A264W1P4-F1
#
_cell.length_a   1.000
_cell.length_b   1.000
_cell.length_c   1.000
_cell.angle_alpha   90.00
_cell.angle_beta   90.00
_cell.angle_gamma   90.00
#
_symmetry.space_group_name_H-M   'P 1'
#
loop_
_entity.id
_entity.type
_entity.pdbx_description
1 polymer ?
#
loop_
_entity_poly.entity_id
_entity_poly.type
_entity_poly.pdbx_seq_one_letter_code
_entity_poly.pdbx_strand_id
1 'polypeptide(L)'
;MLFFAEWDLAFTEVSQRGHFCAATLLALHSTITENDGNIQHLFSRDTIHQMLEDAGFSIVREETVHSRYLQDGQWEIGYAKSLQDAFLESSTQFQILATSLIDTMKRSGTDSLDTFVLVGK
;
A
#
# COMPACT_ATOMS: atom_id res chain seq x y z
N MET A 1 20.38 -8.33 -13.68
CA MET A 1 18.94 -8.40 -13.96
C MET A 1 18.21 -8.50 -12.64
N LEU A 2 17.36 -7.53 -12.35
CA LEU A 2 16.59 -7.36 -11.13
C LEU A 2 15.11 -7.46 -11.47
N PHE A 3 14.36 -8.23 -10.68
CA PHE A 3 12.91 -8.30 -10.75
C PHE A 3 12.35 -7.64 -9.49
N PHE A 4 11.53 -6.62 -9.67
CA PHE A 4 10.87 -5.92 -8.59
C PHE A 4 9.37 -6.09 -8.75
N ALA A 5 8.67 -6.40 -7.66
CA ALA A 5 7.22 -6.56 -7.64
C ALA A 5 6.67 -5.93 -6.35
N GLU A 6 5.64 -5.11 -6.48
CA GLU A 6 5.03 -4.37 -5.37
C GLU A 6 3.56 -4.07 -5.67
N TRP A 7 2.76 -3.82 -4.64
CA TRP A 7 1.36 -3.46 -4.83
C TRP A 7 1.22 -2.15 -5.61
N ASP A 8 0.29 -2.16 -6.57
CA ASP A 8 0.01 -1.02 -7.44
C ASP A 8 -0.95 -0.04 -6.77
N LEU A 9 -0.38 1.04 -6.26
CA LEU A 9 -1.12 2.12 -5.61
C LEU A 9 -2.03 2.87 -6.60
N ALA A 10 -1.78 2.78 -7.92
CA ALA A 10 -2.62 3.33 -8.97
C ALA A 10 -3.72 2.33 -9.39
N PHE A 11 -4.40 1.75 -8.41
CA PHE A 11 -5.42 0.71 -8.62
C PHE A 11 -6.56 1.21 -9.53
N THR A 12 -7.08 0.30 -10.37
CA THR A 12 -8.12 0.62 -11.34
C THR A 12 -9.50 0.12 -10.95
N GLU A 13 -9.59 -0.81 -10.00
CA GLU A 13 -10.86 -1.41 -9.58
C GLU A 13 -11.28 -0.89 -8.21
N VAL A 14 -12.52 -0.40 -8.12
CA VAL A 14 -13.05 0.19 -6.88
C VAL A 14 -13.09 -0.81 -5.71
N SER A 15 -13.15 -2.11 -5.99
CA SER A 15 -13.12 -3.16 -4.98
C SER A 15 -11.78 -3.26 -4.25
N GLN A 16 -10.69 -2.73 -4.83
CA GLN A 16 -9.35 -2.74 -4.24
C GLN A 16 -9.09 -1.56 -3.29
N ARG A 17 -9.99 -0.56 -3.30
CA ARG A 17 -9.84 0.67 -2.51
C ARG A 17 -9.72 0.40 -1.00
N GLY A 18 -10.34 -0.66 -0.49
CA GLY A 18 -10.22 -1.02 0.92
C GLY A 18 -8.79 -1.44 1.27
N HIS A 19 -8.15 -2.26 0.43
CA HIS A 19 -6.76 -2.64 0.61
C HIS A 19 -5.83 -1.42 0.52
N PHE A 20 -6.02 -0.55 -0.48
CA PHE A 20 -5.26 0.70 -0.58
C PHE A 20 -5.32 1.54 0.70
N CYS A 21 -6.53 1.77 1.24
CA CYS A 21 -6.70 2.53 2.47
C CYS A 21 -6.02 1.85 3.67
N ALA A 22 -6.13 0.52 3.78
CA ALA A 22 -5.50 -0.24 4.86
C ALA A 22 -3.97 -0.14 4.81
N ALA A 23 -3.38 -0.43 3.65
CA ALA A 23 -1.94 -0.33 3.46
C ALA A 23 -1.42 1.09 3.75
N THR A 24 -2.16 2.12 3.31
CA THR A 24 -1.82 3.53 3.58
C THR A 24 -1.85 3.85 5.07
N LEU A 25 -2.89 3.41 5.78
CA LEU A 25 -3.00 3.58 7.23
C LEU A 25 -1.82 2.93 7.96
N LEU A 26 -1.47 1.70 7.58
CA LEU A 26 -0.37 0.96 8.19
C LEU A 26 0.99 1.62 7.93
N ALA A 27 1.24 2.09 6.71
CA ALA A 27 2.45 2.86 6.40
C ALA A 27 2.51 4.16 7.21
N LEU A 28 1.40 4.90 7.32
CA LEU A 28 1.32 6.11 8.14
C LEU A 28 1.61 5.81 9.62
N HIS A 29 1.06 4.72 10.16
CA HIS A 29 1.32 4.29 11.53
C HIS A 29 2.81 4.07 11.79
N SER A 30 3.49 3.45 10.83
CA SER A 30 4.94 3.18 10.88
C SER A 30 5.81 4.42 10.82
N THR A 31 5.30 5.56 10.32
CA THR A 31 6.04 6.82 10.39
C THR A 31 6.07 7.46 11.78
N ILE A 32 5.11 7.11 12.64
CA ILE A 32 4.93 7.74 13.97
C ILE A 32 5.16 6.77 15.14
N THR A 33 5.32 5.48 14.84
CA THR A 33 5.48 4.43 15.84
C THR A 33 6.60 3.50 15.42
N GLU A 34 7.58 3.28 16.30
CA GLU A 34 8.50 2.15 16.14
C GLU A 34 7.69 0.86 16.31
N ASN A 35 7.44 0.17 15.21
CA ASN A 35 6.69 -1.07 15.21
C ASN A 35 7.31 -2.07 14.22
N ASP A 36 7.14 -3.36 14.51
CA ASP A 36 7.59 -4.46 13.65
C ASP A 36 6.51 -4.86 12.61
N GLY A 37 5.64 -3.93 12.24
CA GLY A 37 4.57 -4.14 11.28
C GLY A 37 5.12 -4.46 9.89
N ASN A 38 4.36 -5.27 9.14
CA ASN A 38 4.77 -5.74 7.81
C ASN A 38 4.96 -4.58 6.81
N ILE A 39 4.11 -3.55 6.91
CA ILE A 39 4.13 -2.39 6.03
C ILE A 39 4.82 -1.22 6.75
N GLN A 40 5.98 -0.82 6.24
CA GLN A 40 6.76 0.32 6.73
C GLN A 40 6.68 1.51 5.77
N HIS A 41 6.70 1.23 4.46
CA HIS A 41 6.64 2.22 3.40
C HIS A 41 5.77 1.69 2.26
N LEU A 42 5.18 2.61 1.49
CA LEU A 42 4.54 2.30 0.22
C LEU A 42 5.22 3.11 -0.87
N PHE A 43 5.60 2.44 -1.93
CA PHE A 43 6.25 3.07 -3.08
C PHE A 43 5.32 3.02 -4.27
N SER A 44 5.15 4.17 -4.94
CA SER A 44 4.48 4.18 -6.23
C SER A 44 5.39 3.55 -7.28
N ARG A 45 4.78 3.10 -8.37
CA ARG A 45 5.49 2.61 -9.55
C ARG A 45 6.56 3.60 -10.03
N ASP A 46 6.18 4.87 -10.17
CA ASP A 46 7.10 5.93 -10.62
C ASP A 46 8.28 6.12 -9.66
N THR A 47 8.05 5.98 -8.35
CA THR A 47 9.12 6.08 -7.35
C THR A 47 10.13 4.95 -7.53
N ILE A 48 9.66 3.71 -7.67
CA ILE A 48 10.54 2.57 -7.91
C ILE A 48 11.24 2.68 -9.26
N HIS A 49 10.55 3.14 -10.30
CA HIS A 49 11.14 3.38 -11.61
C HIS A 49 12.35 4.30 -11.50
N GLN A 50 12.19 5.46 -10.85
CA GLN A 50 13.28 6.42 -10.63
C GLN A 50 14.40 5.81 -9.79
N MET A 51 14.08 5.08 -8.72
CA MET A 51 15.09 4.44 -7.87
C MET A 51 15.93 3.39 -8.62
N LEU A 52 15.32 2.66 -9.56
CA LEU A 52 16.04 1.71 -10.40
C LEU A 52 16.99 2.43 -11.38
N GLU A 53 16.53 3.51 -12.01
CA GLU A 53 17.38 4.33 -12.90
C GLU A 53 18.54 4.97 -12.14
N ASP A 54 18.28 5.53 -10.96
CA ASP A 54 19.30 6.14 -10.08
C ASP A 54 20.34 5.10 -9.61
N ALA A 55 19.91 3.84 -9.46
CA ALA A 55 20.79 2.70 -9.16
C ALA A 55 21.55 2.15 -10.39
N GLY A 56 21.36 2.75 -11.57
CA GLY A 56 22.05 2.39 -12.80
C GLY A 56 21.41 1.25 -13.61
N PHE A 57 20.20 0.83 -13.27
CA PHE A 57 19.44 -0.14 -14.06
C PHE A 57 18.73 0.55 -15.21
N SER A 58 18.66 -0.12 -16.36
CA SER A 58 17.71 0.24 -17.43
C SER A 58 16.49 -0.67 -17.34
N ILE A 59 15.29 -0.08 -17.29
CA ILE A 59 14.05 -0.85 -17.25
C ILE A 59 13.76 -1.40 -18.64
N VAL A 60 13.66 -2.73 -18.74
CA VAL A 60 13.45 -3.45 -20.00
C VAL A 60 12.06 -4.07 -20.11
N ARG A 61 11.32 -4.16 -19.00
CA ARG A 61 9.93 -4.63 -18.96
C ARG A 61 9.20 -4.01 -17.78
N GLU A 62 7.96 -3.65 -18.02
CA GLU A 62 6.99 -3.19 -17.03
C GLU A 62 5.65 -3.85 -17.33
N GLU A 63 4.99 -4.37 -16.29
CA GLU A 63 3.67 -4.99 -16.42
C GLU A 63 2.87 -4.91 -15.12
N THR A 64 1.54 -5.03 -15.21
CA THR A 64 0.65 -5.20 -14.05
C THR A 64 0.14 -6.64 -14.03
N VAL A 65 0.28 -7.29 -12.89
CA VAL A 65 -0.21 -8.64 -12.60
C VAL A 65 -1.50 -8.54 -11.80
N HIS A 66 -2.60 -9.00 -12.41
CA HIS A 66 -3.88 -9.08 -11.73
C HIS A 66 -3.84 -10.08 -10.58
N SER A 67 -3.91 -9.57 -9.36
CA SER A 67 -3.74 -10.30 -8.10
C SER A 67 -4.88 -10.04 -7.10
N ARG A 68 -5.96 -9.38 -7.55
CA ARG A 68 -7.19 -9.09 -6.79
C ARG A 68 -7.76 -10.23 -5.92
N TYR A 69 -7.56 -11.48 -6.35
CA TYR A 69 -8.09 -12.68 -5.69
C TYR A 69 -7.27 -13.15 -4.47
N LEU A 70 -6.10 -12.54 -4.23
CA LEU A 70 -5.28 -12.84 -3.06
C LEU A 70 -5.92 -12.29 -1.77
N GLN A 71 -5.45 -12.80 -0.62
CA GLN A 71 -6.05 -12.52 0.69
C GLN A 71 -5.49 -11.26 1.37
N ASP A 72 -4.44 -10.67 0.82
CA ASP A 72 -3.71 -9.51 1.36
C ASP A 72 -4.67 -8.37 1.71
N GLY A 73 -5.61 -8.04 0.83
CA GLY A 73 -6.61 -7.01 1.09
C GLY A 73 -7.45 -7.28 2.34
N GLN A 74 -7.82 -8.53 2.62
CA GLN A 74 -8.54 -8.88 3.83
C GLN A 74 -7.65 -8.82 5.07
N TRP A 75 -6.42 -9.29 4.95
CA TRP A 75 -5.44 -9.30 6.05
C TRP A 75 -5.09 -7.88 6.49
N GLU A 76 -4.72 -7.00 5.55
CA GLU A 76 -4.32 -5.64 5.88
C GLU A 76 -5.49 -4.80 6.40
N ILE A 77 -6.70 -4.98 5.85
CA ILE A 77 -7.91 -4.35 6.42
C ILE A 77 -8.16 -4.84 7.84
N GLY A 78 -7.99 -6.14 8.10
CA GLY A 78 -8.13 -6.72 9.44
C GLY A 78 -7.12 -6.12 10.42
N TYR A 79 -5.86 -6.01 10.01
CA TYR A 79 -4.81 -5.46 10.86
C TYR A 79 -5.00 -3.96 11.10
N ALA A 80 -5.30 -3.17 10.08
CA ALA A 80 -5.61 -1.74 10.22
C ALA A 80 -6.79 -1.50 11.18
N LYS A 81 -7.82 -2.36 11.16
CA LYS A 81 -8.93 -2.28 12.13
C LYS A 81 -8.48 -2.57 13.56
N SER A 82 -7.55 -3.51 13.77
CA SER A 82 -7.02 -3.81 15.10
C SER A 82 -6.24 -2.63 15.72
N LEU A 83 -5.74 -1.72 14.88
CA LEU A 83 -5.00 -0.52 15.27
C LEU A 83 -5.87 0.75 15.29
N GLN A 84 -7.20 0.63 15.15
CA GLN A 84 -8.10 1.79 15.03
C GLN A 84 -7.93 2.77 16.20
N ASP A 85 -7.82 2.27 17.42
CA ASP A 85 -7.68 3.12 18.61
C ASP A 85 -6.35 3.90 18.59
N ALA A 86 -5.25 3.27 18.17
CA ALA A 86 -3.95 3.92 18.04
C ALA A 86 -3.98 5.07 17.02
N PHE A 87 -4.72 4.92 15.92
CA PHE A 87 -4.93 6.02 14.97
C PHE A 87 -5.71 7.18 15.58
N LEU A 88 -6.71 6.89 16.41
CA LEU A 88 -7.54 7.90 17.05
C LEU A 88 -6.82 8.65 18.18
N GLU A 89 -5.79 8.06 18.76
CA GLU A 89 -4.96 8.68 19.80
C GLU A 89 -3.78 9.48 19.24
N SER A 90 -3.56 9.45 17.92
CA SER A 90 -2.50 10.20 17.24
C SER A 90 -2.75 11.72 17.23
N SER A 91 -1.77 12.50 16.76
CA SER A 91 -1.92 13.96 16.65
C SER A 91 -3.12 14.33 15.75
N THR A 92 -3.75 15.49 16.00
CA THR A 92 -4.99 15.88 15.32
C THR A 92 -4.90 15.82 13.78
N GLN A 93 -3.74 16.17 13.21
CA GLN A 93 -3.54 16.11 11.76
C GLN A 93 -3.58 14.67 11.24
N PHE A 94 -2.88 13.75 11.91
CA PHE A 94 -2.91 12.31 11.57
C PHE A 94 -4.30 11.72 11.83
N GLN A 95 -4.91 12.05 12.95
CA GLN A 95 -6.24 11.57 13.33
C GLN A 95 -7.30 11.89 12.28
N ILE A 96 -7.34 13.11 11.75
CA ILE A 96 -8.32 13.54 10.73
C ILE A 96 -8.15 12.73 9.42
N LEU A 97 -6.89 12.59 8.97
CA LEU A 97 -6.59 11.82 7.76
C LEU A 97 -6.91 10.33 7.96
N ALA A 98 -6.47 9.76 9.07
CA ALA A 98 -6.71 8.36 9.40
C ALA A 98 -8.22 8.07 9.50
N THR A 99 -8.99 8.94 10.14
CA THR A 99 -10.45 8.81 10.22
C THR A 99 -11.09 8.77 8.82
N SER A 100 -10.67 9.66 7.92
CA SER A 100 -11.18 9.71 6.54
C SER A 100 -10.84 8.44 5.74
N LEU A 101 -9.63 7.89 5.94
CA LEU A 101 -9.20 6.63 5.33
C LEU A 101 -9.95 5.43 5.91
N ILE A 102 -10.17 5.38 7.23
CA ILE A 102 -10.93 4.33 7.92
C ILE A 102 -12.37 4.30 7.43
N ASP A 103 -13.03 5.46 7.32
CA ASP A 103 -14.40 5.54 6.84
C ASP A 103 -14.53 5.11 5.38
N THR A 104 -13.56 5.48 4.55
CA THR A 104 -13.48 5.04 3.16
C THR A 104 -13.25 3.53 3.07
N MET A 105 -12.32 3.00 3.86
CA MET A 105 -12.01 1.56 3.94
C MET A 105 -13.26 0.74 4.31
N LYS A 106 -14.04 1.19 5.32
CA LYS A 106 -15.27 0.52 5.77
C LYS A 106 -16.36 0.43 4.69
N ARG A 107 -16.33 1.32 3.69
CA ARG A 107 -17.32 1.39 2.60
C ARG A 107 -16.80 0.83 1.27
N SER A 108 -15.65 0.17 1.30
CA SER A 108 -14.97 -0.32 0.10
C SER A 108 -14.96 -1.85 0.02
N GLY A 109 -14.59 -2.38 -1.14
CA GLY A 109 -14.31 -3.81 -1.28
C GLY A 109 -13.05 -4.23 -0.54
N THR A 110 -12.80 -5.54 -0.50
CA THR A 110 -11.67 -6.15 0.20
C THR A 110 -10.70 -6.84 -0.76
N ASP A 111 -10.84 -6.59 -2.06
CA ASP A 111 -9.97 -7.22 -3.06
C ASP A 111 -8.54 -6.72 -2.86
N SER A 112 -7.58 -7.59 -3.17
CA SER A 112 -6.18 -7.21 -3.09
C SER A 112 -5.82 -6.19 -4.18
N LEU A 113 -4.88 -5.29 -3.90
CA LEU A 113 -4.25 -4.47 -4.92
C LEU A 113 -3.60 -5.39 -5.95
N ASP A 114 -3.66 -4.97 -7.22
CA ASP A 114 -2.89 -5.63 -8.25
C ASP A 114 -1.40 -5.34 -8.00
N THR A 115 -0.51 -6.09 -8.64
CA THR A 115 0.93 -5.96 -8.44
C THR A 115 1.53 -5.34 -9.69
N PHE A 116 2.34 -4.30 -9.58
CA PHE A 116 3.18 -3.87 -10.70
C PHE A 116 4.52 -4.61 -10.62
N VAL A 117 5.09 -4.92 -11.78
CA VAL A 117 6.37 -5.61 -11.92
C VAL A 117 7.28 -4.81 -12.83
N LEU A 118 8.51 -4.56 -12.38
CA LEU A 118 9.57 -3.94 -13.16
C LEU A 118 10.75 -4.91 -13.30
N VAL A 119 11.30 -4.98 -14.52
CA VAL A 119 12.53 -5.75 -14.80
C VAL A 119 13.63 -4.79 -15.20
N GLY A 120 14.63 -4.64 -14.34
CA GLY A 120 15.84 -3.85 -14.59
C GLY A 120 16.98 -4.71 -15.10
N LYS A 121 17.74 -4.24 -16.09
CA LYS A 121 18.95 -4.91 -16.59
C LYS A 121 20.21 -4.20 -16.14
#